data_AF-A0A949B4L0-F1
#
_entry.id   AF-A0A949B4L0-F1
#
_cell.length_a   1.000
_cell.length_b   1.000
_cell.length_c   1.000
_cell.angle_alpha   90.00
_cell.angle_beta   90.00
_cell.angle_gamma   90.00
#
_symmetry.space_group_name_H-M   'P 1'
#
loop_
_entity.id
_entity.type
_entity.pdbx_description
1 polymer ?
#
loop_
_entity_poly.entity_id
_entity_poly.type
_entity_poly.pdbx_seq_one_letter_code
_entity_poly.pdbx_strand_id
1 'polypeptide(L)'
;MEDLLGNGKNSGLKLGINGLGRIGKLTLWHHIARKYFDEAVVNVGRNVGGSLTDLAHYLERDSTYGSLGGYLFGHRAHKVIQDLNEIAGTMTVDGVKVKVLRRFRNPKDIDWREHGVKLVVDTTGQFLDPTVSSDDPKGSIRGHFEGGATKVIASAPFKIKDETKSMPDDAVTTVMGINENDYDPRAHRIISNASCTTTCLAHMMKPLLDFF
;
A
#
# COMPACT_ATOMS: atom_id res chain seq x y z
N MET A 1 -11.48 3.36 -17.75
CA MET A 1 -10.57 2.36 -17.13
C MET A 1 -9.57 1.78 -18.14
N GLU A 2 -9.55 2.29 -19.38
CA GLU A 2 -8.54 1.94 -20.40
C GLU A 2 -7.29 2.84 -20.38
N ASP A 3 -7.31 3.99 -19.69
CA ASP A 3 -6.16 4.92 -19.63
C ASP A 3 -5.03 4.51 -18.65
N LEU A 4 -5.19 3.40 -17.92
CA LEU A 4 -4.14 2.91 -16.99
C LEU A 4 -3.35 1.72 -17.55
N LEU A 5 -3.76 1.15 -18.70
CA LEU A 5 -3.13 -0.02 -19.30
C LEU A 5 -2.63 0.24 -20.74
N GLY A 6 -2.39 1.51 -21.07
CA GLY A 6 -1.81 1.94 -22.33
C GLY A 6 -0.30 1.70 -22.39
N ASN A 7 0.10 0.82 -23.31
CA ASN A 7 1.45 0.59 -23.86
C ASN A 7 2.52 1.65 -23.54
N GLY A 8 3.55 1.22 -22.78
CA GLY A 8 4.96 1.58 -23.03
C GLY A 8 5.31 3.06 -23.14
N LYS A 9 5.12 3.86 -22.07
CA LYS A 9 5.89 5.06 -21.72
C LYS A 9 5.49 5.55 -20.33
N ASN A 10 6.49 5.82 -19.46
CA ASN A 10 6.37 6.33 -18.08
C ASN A 10 5.13 7.19 -17.85
N SER A 11 4.16 6.64 -17.12
CA SER A 11 2.94 7.34 -16.73
C SER A 11 3.15 8.27 -15.53
N GLY A 12 4.38 8.35 -14.99
CA GLY A 12 4.70 9.14 -13.80
C GLY A 12 3.95 8.62 -12.57
N LEU A 13 3.46 7.38 -12.61
CA LEU A 13 2.62 6.82 -11.57
C LEU A 13 3.47 6.46 -10.36
N LYS A 14 3.10 7.05 -9.22
CA LYS A 14 3.76 6.81 -7.94
C LYS A 14 2.82 6.14 -6.95
N LEU A 15 3.35 5.17 -6.23
CA LEU A 15 2.63 4.45 -5.19
C LEU A 15 3.04 4.95 -3.81
N GLY A 16 2.07 5.34 -2.99
CA GLY A 16 2.27 5.54 -1.56
C GLY A 16 2.10 4.24 -0.80
N ILE A 17 2.99 3.93 0.13
CA ILE A 17 2.81 2.84 1.08
C ILE A 17 2.94 3.42 2.49
N ASN A 18 1.88 3.35 3.28
CA ASN A 18 1.93 3.75 4.68
C ASN A 18 2.17 2.53 5.56
N GLY A 19 3.28 2.54 6.31
CA GLY A 19 3.77 1.40 7.08
C GLY A 19 4.72 0.52 6.27
N LEU A 20 5.91 0.25 6.83
CA LEU A 20 6.86 -0.72 6.29
C LEU A 20 7.00 -1.90 7.25
N GLY A 21 5.85 -2.47 7.64
CA GLY A 21 5.80 -3.75 8.33
C GLY A 21 5.91 -4.92 7.34
N ARG A 22 5.49 -6.12 7.76
CA ARG A 22 5.51 -7.31 6.91
C ARG A 22 4.69 -7.11 5.61
N ILE A 23 3.47 -6.61 5.73
CA ILE A 23 2.59 -6.40 4.56
C ILE A 23 3.14 -5.28 3.67
N GLY A 24 3.50 -4.12 4.22
CA GLY A 24 4.12 -3.03 3.45
C GLY A 24 5.38 -3.47 2.69
N LYS A 25 6.26 -4.26 3.32
CA LYS A 25 7.44 -4.82 2.67
C LYS A 25 7.08 -5.72 1.49
N LEU A 26 6.15 -6.66 1.66
CA LEU A 26 5.74 -7.58 0.60
C LEU A 26 4.95 -6.87 -0.52
N THR A 27 4.15 -5.86 -0.19
CA THR A 27 3.49 -4.98 -1.17
C THR A 27 4.54 -4.25 -2.01
N LEU A 28 5.58 -3.71 -1.37
CA LEU A 28 6.69 -3.08 -2.09
C LEU A 28 7.43 -4.09 -2.98
N TRP A 29 7.77 -5.28 -2.47
CA TRP A 29 8.40 -6.35 -3.25
C TRP A 29 7.56 -6.73 -4.48
N HIS A 30 6.25 -6.90 -4.30
CA HIS A 30 5.32 -7.22 -5.39
C HIS A 30 5.35 -6.15 -6.48
N HIS A 31 5.25 -4.88 -6.12
CA HIS A 31 5.23 -3.79 -7.10
C HIS A 31 6.60 -3.53 -7.74
N ILE A 32 7.70 -3.79 -7.02
CA ILE A 32 9.05 -3.83 -7.61
C ILE A 32 9.12 -4.91 -8.68
N ALA A 33 8.64 -6.13 -8.41
CA ALA A 33 8.67 -7.22 -9.37
C ALA A 33 7.86 -6.90 -10.64
N ARG A 34 6.75 -6.17 -10.49
CA ARG A 34 5.84 -5.83 -11.59
C ARG A 34 6.26 -4.61 -12.40
N LYS A 35 7.11 -3.73 -11.86
CA LYS A 35 7.53 -2.47 -12.50
C LYS A 35 6.37 -1.59 -13.00
N TYR A 36 5.23 -1.64 -12.32
CA TYR A 36 4.05 -0.88 -12.72
C TYR A 36 4.13 0.60 -12.30
N PHE A 37 4.86 0.89 -11.22
CA PHE A 37 5.07 2.24 -10.71
C PHE A 37 6.51 2.67 -10.92
N ASP A 38 6.70 3.93 -11.29
CA ASP A 38 8.03 4.53 -11.51
C ASP A 38 8.76 4.77 -10.19
N GLU A 39 7.99 5.07 -9.14
CA GLU A 39 8.49 5.35 -7.79
C GLU A 39 7.52 4.85 -6.71
N ALA A 40 8.06 4.26 -5.65
CA ALA A 40 7.34 3.95 -4.42
C ALA A 40 7.78 4.90 -3.30
N VAL A 41 6.81 5.60 -2.69
CA VAL A 41 7.02 6.49 -1.55
C VAL A 41 6.49 5.80 -0.30
N VAL A 42 7.39 5.38 0.57
CA VAL A 42 7.09 4.57 1.75
C VAL A 42 7.18 5.42 2.99
N ASN A 43 6.08 5.58 3.72
CA ASN A 43 6.11 6.19 5.04
C ASN A 43 6.32 5.14 6.14
N VAL A 44 7.33 5.36 7.00
CA VAL A 44 7.54 4.59 8.23
C VAL A 44 7.16 5.37 9.49
N GLY A 45 6.85 6.66 9.34
CA GLY A 45 6.26 7.54 10.35
C GLY A 45 7.12 7.88 11.57
N ARG A 46 8.32 7.32 11.69
CA ARG A 46 9.32 7.67 12.70
C ARG A 46 10.72 7.31 12.21
N ASN A 47 11.75 7.76 12.91
CA ASN A 47 13.07 7.18 12.74
C ASN A 47 13.05 5.71 13.19
N VAL A 48 13.39 4.81 12.27
CA VAL A 48 13.46 3.36 12.47
C VAL A 48 14.83 2.90 11.99
N GLY A 49 15.52 2.09 12.79
CA GLY A 49 16.93 1.77 12.57
C GLY A 49 17.85 2.95 12.92
N GLY A 50 19.15 2.77 12.71
CA GLY A 50 20.16 3.83 12.81
C GLY A 50 20.39 4.55 11.48
N SER A 51 20.04 3.94 10.35
CA SER A 51 20.27 4.50 9.00
C SER A 51 19.32 3.93 7.94
N LEU A 52 19.33 4.52 6.74
CA LEU A 52 18.73 3.96 5.52
C LEU A 52 19.34 2.63 5.11
N THR A 53 20.61 2.39 5.44
CA THR A 53 21.24 1.09 5.26
C THR A 53 20.52 0.00 6.07
N ASP A 54 20.08 0.29 7.30
CA ASP A 54 19.31 -0.67 8.10
C ASP A 54 17.94 -0.97 7.49
N LEU A 55 17.27 0.06 6.97
CA LEU A 55 16.00 -0.13 6.26
C LEU A 55 16.19 -0.90 4.95
N ALA A 56 17.27 -0.66 4.22
CA ALA A 56 17.63 -1.43 3.03
C ALA A 56 17.88 -2.89 3.38
N HIS A 57 18.60 -3.18 4.48
CA HIS A 57 18.81 -4.54 4.96
C HIS A 57 17.50 -5.22 5.38
N TYR A 58 16.61 -4.51 6.09
CA TYR A 58 15.28 -5.01 6.43
C TYR A 58 14.45 -5.29 5.17
N LEU A 59 14.50 -4.41 4.18
CA LEU A 59 13.81 -4.55 2.91
C LEU A 59 14.38 -5.71 2.09
N GLU A 60 15.68 -5.96 2.14
CA GLU A 60 16.35 -7.01 1.37
C GLU A 60 16.00 -8.41 1.88
N ARG A 61 15.66 -8.58 3.16
CA ARG A 61 15.51 -9.91 3.76
C ARG A 61 14.14 -10.16 4.37
N ASP A 62 13.67 -11.38 4.16
CA ASP A 62 12.47 -11.91 4.74
C ASP A 62 12.69 -13.33 5.24
N SER A 63 12.21 -13.65 6.44
CA SER A 63 12.42 -14.97 7.05
C SER A 63 11.66 -16.09 6.35
N THR A 64 10.58 -15.80 5.63
CA THR A 64 9.78 -16.80 4.91
C THR A 64 10.17 -16.87 3.44
N TYR A 65 10.39 -15.72 2.81
CA TYR A 65 10.64 -15.62 1.37
C TYR A 65 12.13 -15.51 1.00
N GLY A 66 13.03 -15.47 1.97
CA GLY A 66 14.47 -15.33 1.74
C GLY A 66 14.87 -13.90 1.40
N SER A 67 15.86 -13.73 0.52
CA SER A 67 16.27 -12.40 0.06
C SER A 67 15.36 -11.90 -1.07
N LEU A 68 15.22 -10.58 -1.21
CA LEU A 68 14.49 -9.96 -2.31
C LEU A 68 15.07 -10.38 -3.67
N GLY A 69 16.40 -10.43 -3.81
CA GLY A 69 17.03 -10.93 -5.04
C GLY A 69 16.66 -12.38 -5.35
N GLY A 70 16.54 -13.24 -4.31
CA GLY A 70 16.04 -14.61 -4.46
C GLY A 70 14.56 -14.67 -4.83
N TYR A 71 13.73 -13.82 -4.21
CA TYR A 71 12.31 -13.70 -4.53
C TYR A 71 12.07 -13.27 -5.99
N LEU A 72 12.90 -12.36 -6.51
CA LEU A 72 12.77 -11.84 -7.88
C LEU A 72 13.38 -12.76 -8.95
N PHE A 73 14.55 -13.35 -8.68
CA PHE A 73 15.36 -14.03 -9.71
C PHE A 73 15.71 -15.49 -9.41
N GLY A 74 15.24 -16.03 -8.28
CA GLY A 74 15.52 -17.41 -7.86
C GLY A 74 17.02 -17.70 -7.75
N HIS A 75 17.49 -18.74 -8.44
CA HIS A 75 18.90 -19.13 -8.43
C HIS A 75 19.85 -18.11 -9.09
N ARG A 76 19.32 -17.15 -9.87
CA ARG A 76 20.08 -16.05 -10.49
C ARG A 76 20.07 -14.77 -9.63
N ALA A 77 19.83 -14.93 -8.33
CA ALA A 77 19.80 -13.83 -7.39
C ALA A 77 21.09 -13.01 -7.45
N HIS A 78 20.92 -11.70 -7.42
CA HIS A 78 21.99 -10.73 -7.27
C HIS A 78 21.52 -9.62 -6.32
N LYS A 79 22.41 -8.72 -5.95
CA LYS A 79 22.05 -7.56 -5.13
C LYS A 79 21.18 -6.62 -5.95
N VAL A 80 20.00 -6.29 -5.45
CA VAL A 80 19.01 -5.48 -6.17
C VAL A 80 18.82 -4.07 -5.58
N ILE A 81 19.29 -3.82 -4.37
CA ILE A 81 19.22 -2.50 -3.73
C ILE A 81 20.54 -1.77 -3.95
N GLN A 82 20.46 -0.57 -4.50
CA GLN A 82 21.61 0.29 -4.82
C GLN A 82 21.25 1.77 -4.64
N ASP A 83 22.23 2.66 -4.86
CA ASP A 83 22.05 4.11 -4.87
C ASP A 83 21.43 4.70 -3.59
N LEU A 84 21.83 4.18 -2.42
CA LEU A 84 21.36 4.70 -1.13
C LEU A 84 21.82 6.15 -0.94
N ASN A 85 20.86 7.02 -0.67
CA ASN A 85 21.09 8.41 -0.30
C ASN A 85 20.34 8.70 1.01
N GLU A 86 21.09 8.72 2.13
CA GLU A 86 20.55 8.95 3.47
C GLU A 86 19.86 10.30 3.61
N ILE A 87 20.48 11.36 3.08
CA ILE A 87 19.99 12.74 3.23
C ILE A 87 18.64 12.90 2.52
N ALA A 88 18.53 12.37 1.30
CA ALA A 88 17.28 12.40 0.54
C ALA A 88 16.27 11.33 1.00
N GLY A 89 16.72 10.32 1.77
CA GLY A 89 15.93 9.16 2.15
C GLY A 89 15.55 8.28 0.96
N THR A 90 16.44 8.10 -0.02
CA THR A 90 16.11 7.40 -1.28
C THR A 90 17.05 6.23 -1.57
N MET A 91 16.54 5.24 -2.29
CA MET A 91 17.31 4.12 -2.85
C MET A 91 16.69 3.67 -4.17
N THR A 92 17.43 2.90 -4.96
CA THR A 92 16.91 2.21 -6.14
C THR A 92 16.82 0.72 -5.83
N VAL A 93 15.68 0.09 -6.13
CA VAL A 93 15.47 -1.34 -5.93
C VAL A 93 15.05 -1.97 -7.25
N ASP A 94 15.98 -2.74 -7.85
CA ASP A 94 15.81 -3.38 -9.15
C ASP A 94 15.34 -2.36 -10.22
N GLY A 95 15.96 -1.18 -10.27
CA GLY A 95 15.59 -0.09 -11.18
C GLY A 95 14.34 0.74 -10.79
N VAL A 96 13.60 0.38 -9.74
CA VAL A 96 12.46 1.17 -9.23
C VAL A 96 12.96 2.13 -8.14
N LYS A 97 12.58 3.40 -8.23
CA LYS A 97 12.94 4.39 -7.20
C LYS A 97 12.10 4.17 -5.94
N VAL A 98 12.74 4.21 -4.78
CA VAL A 98 12.08 4.11 -3.48
C VAL A 98 12.48 5.29 -2.61
N LYS A 99 11.50 6.07 -2.15
CA LYS A 99 11.68 7.16 -1.20
C LYS A 99 11.08 6.78 0.15
N VAL A 100 11.79 7.04 1.23
CA VAL A 100 11.37 6.71 2.60
C VAL A 100 11.10 7.98 3.39
N LEU A 101 9.89 8.11 3.91
CA LEU A 101 9.46 9.19 4.81
C LEU A 101 9.47 8.70 6.26
N ARG A 102 10.03 9.50 7.17
CA ARG A 102 10.29 9.09 8.57
C ARG A 102 9.72 10.03 9.63
N ARG A 103 8.94 11.04 9.23
CA ARG A 103 8.56 12.14 10.13
C ARG A 103 7.18 11.99 10.74
N PHE A 104 6.17 11.70 9.92
CA PHE A 104 4.77 11.86 10.32
C PHE A 104 4.05 10.52 10.48
N ARG A 105 3.45 10.33 11.66
CA ARG A 105 2.62 9.15 11.97
C ARG A 105 1.16 9.34 11.61
N ASN A 106 0.63 10.54 11.77
CA ASN A 106 -0.76 10.83 11.46
C ASN A 106 -0.90 10.95 9.92
N PRO A 107 -1.78 10.18 9.26
CA PRO A 107 -1.94 10.21 7.81
C PRO A 107 -2.17 11.59 7.20
N LYS A 108 -2.80 12.52 7.95
CA LYS A 108 -3.09 13.88 7.48
C LYS A 108 -1.85 14.75 7.30
N ASP A 109 -0.79 14.44 8.04
CA ASP A 109 0.46 15.20 8.01
C ASP A 109 1.46 14.62 7.01
N ILE A 110 1.14 13.51 6.33
CA ILE A 110 2.05 12.91 5.35
C ILE A 110 1.85 13.61 4.00
N ASP A 111 2.87 14.32 3.53
CA ASP A 111 2.84 15.15 2.32
C ASP A 111 2.85 14.35 1.00
N TRP A 112 1.83 13.53 0.76
CA TRP A 112 1.65 12.77 -0.49
C TRP A 112 1.66 13.69 -1.73
N ARG A 113 1.08 14.88 -1.62
CA ARG A 113 1.01 15.89 -2.69
C ARG A 113 2.40 16.31 -3.16
N GLU A 114 3.30 16.62 -2.22
CA GLU A 114 4.68 17.04 -2.54
C GLU A 114 5.43 15.93 -3.29
N HIS A 115 5.12 14.67 -2.98
CA HIS A 115 5.74 13.53 -3.62
C HIS A 115 5.03 13.05 -4.89
N GLY A 116 3.88 13.64 -5.26
CA GLY A 116 3.10 13.26 -6.45
C GLY A 116 2.34 11.94 -6.29
N VAL A 117 2.07 11.51 -5.05
CA VAL A 117 1.37 10.26 -4.75
C VAL A 117 -0.13 10.47 -4.73
N LYS A 118 -0.85 9.73 -5.58
CA LYS A 118 -2.33 9.77 -5.67
C LYS A 118 -3.01 8.51 -5.12
N LEU A 119 -2.33 7.38 -5.16
CA LEU A 119 -2.80 6.10 -4.64
C LEU A 119 -1.92 5.69 -3.45
N VAL A 120 -2.55 5.45 -2.30
CA VAL A 120 -1.88 4.97 -1.09
C VAL A 120 -2.40 3.60 -0.72
N VAL A 121 -1.50 2.70 -0.34
CA VAL A 121 -1.84 1.46 0.36
C VAL A 121 -1.47 1.63 1.84
N ASP A 122 -2.47 1.67 2.72
CA ASP A 122 -2.24 1.67 4.16
C ASP A 122 -2.08 0.23 4.65
N THR A 123 -0.87 -0.05 5.14
CA THR A 123 -0.47 -1.35 5.68
C THR A 123 -0.14 -1.27 7.17
N THR A 124 -0.51 -0.17 7.82
CA THR A 124 -0.25 0.04 9.25
C THR A 124 -1.12 -0.85 10.14
N GLY A 125 -2.32 -1.20 9.64
CA GLY A 125 -3.36 -1.90 10.42
C GLY A 125 -3.97 -1.04 11.53
N GLN A 126 -3.59 0.23 11.65
CA GLN A 126 -4.06 1.13 12.70
C GLN A 126 -5.32 1.90 12.27
N PHE A 127 -5.39 2.30 11.01
CA PHE A 127 -6.43 3.17 10.47
C PHE A 127 -7.46 2.36 9.68
N LEU A 128 -8.31 1.60 10.38
CA LEU A 128 -9.25 0.66 9.77
C LEU A 128 -10.71 1.08 9.87
N ASP A 129 -11.03 2.13 10.62
CA ASP A 129 -12.40 2.63 10.70
C ASP A 129 -12.61 3.71 9.63
N PRO A 130 -13.39 3.44 8.56
CA PRO A 130 -13.63 4.40 7.49
C PRO A 130 -14.56 5.54 7.90
N THR A 131 -15.18 5.48 9.09
CA THR A 131 -16.11 6.52 9.59
C THR A 131 -15.40 7.61 10.40
N VAL A 132 -14.13 7.41 10.76
CA VAL A 132 -13.34 8.37 11.54
C VAL A 132 -12.90 9.52 10.64
N SER A 133 -13.16 10.74 11.10
CA SER A 133 -12.86 11.98 10.37
C SER A 133 -11.35 12.19 10.17
N SER A 134 -10.97 12.97 9.15
CA SER A 134 -9.57 13.26 8.82
C SER A 134 -8.84 14.09 9.89
N ASP A 135 -9.58 14.83 10.71
CA ASP A 135 -9.04 15.69 11.76
C ASP A 135 -8.75 14.97 13.08
N ASP A 136 -9.18 13.71 13.25
CA ASP A 136 -9.01 12.94 14.49
C ASP A 136 -7.56 13.00 15.00
N PRO A 137 -7.33 13.36 16.27
CA PRO A 137 -5.99 13.52 16.83
C PRO A 137 -5.18 12.21 16.87
N LYS A 138 -5.86 11.05 16.88
CA LYS A 138 -5.21 9.73 16.82
C LYS A 138 -4.94 9.27 15.39
N GLY A 139 -5.39 10.03 14.39
CA GLY A 139 -5.26 9.76 12.97
C GLY A 139 -6.35 8.84 12.43
N SER A 140 -6.60 8.95 11.12
CA SER A 140 -7.60 8.16 10.42
C SER A 140 -7.17 7.88 8.98
N ILE A 141 -7.80 6.89 8.35
CA ILE A 141 -7.51 6.54 6.96
C ILE A 141 -7.87 7.69 6.01
N ARG A 142 -8.87 8.49 6.39
CA ARG A 142 -9.27 9.70 5.66
C ARG A 142 -8.20 10.79 5.70
N GLY A 143 -7.34 10.80 6.71
CA GLY A 143 -6.22 11.74 6.79
C GLY A 143 -5.32 11.72 5.55
N HIS A 144 -5.13 10.57 4.90
CA HIS A 144 -4.36 10.50 3.65
C HIS A 144 -4.84 11.47 2.55
N PHE A 145 -6.14 11.79 2.54
CA PHE A 145 -6.70 12.76 1.59
C PHE A 145 -6.24 14.20 1.85
N GLU A 146 -6.06 14.58 3.12
CA GLU A 146 -5.50 15.89 3.49
C GLU A 146 -4.05 16.02 3.02
N GLY A 147 -3.29 14.93 3.17
CA GLY A 147 -1.94 14.79 2.64
C GLY A 147 -1.84 14.83 1.11
N GLY A 148 -2.97 14.71 0.41
CA GLY A 148 -3.07 14.86 -1.05
C GLY A 148 -3.29 13.57 -1.84
N ALA A 149 -3.47 12.42 -1.18
CA ALA A 149 -3.89 11.21 -1.88
C ALA A 149 -5.31 11.40 -2.43
N THR A 150 -5.63 10.70 -3.52
CA THR A 150 -6.99 10.68 -4.08
C THR A 150 -7.74 9.40 -3.74
N LYS A 151 -7.01 8.28 -3.59
CA LYS A 151 -7.55 6.96 -3.25
C LYS A 151 -6.63 6.26 -2.24
N VAL A 152 -7.25 5.51 -1.33
CA VAL A 152 -6.55 4.76 -0.28
C VAL A 152 -7.07 3.35 -0.22
N ILE A 153 -6.15 2.38 -0.16
CA ILE A 153 -6.46 0.96 0.02
C ILE A 153 -5.97 0.53 1.40
N ALA A 154 -6.86 0.14 2.29
CA ALA A 154 -6.51 -0.57 3.52
C ALA A 154 -6.16 -2.02 3.20
N SER A 155 -5.01 -2.49 3.69
CA SER A 155 -4.58 -3.89 3.52
C SER A 155 -5.25 -4.87 4.50
N ALA A 156 -6.38 -4.48 5.10
CA ALA A 156 -7.07 -5.19 6.16
C ALA A 156 -8.56 -4.80 6.15
N PRO A 157 -9.44 -5.63 6.75
CA PRO A 157 -10.87 -5.35 6.77
C PRO A 157 -11.17 -4.09 7.58
N PHE A 158 -12.18 -3.35 7.15
CA PHE A 158 -12.68 -2.22 7.92
C PHE A 158 -13.20 -2.66 9.30
N LYS A 159 -13.06 -1.78 10.29
CA LYS A 159 -13.50 -1.98 11.67
C LYS A 159 -14.25 -0.74 12.13
N ILE A 160 -15.55 -0.68 11.84
CA ILE A 160 -16.43 0.38 12.33
C ILE A 160 -16.67 0.14 13.82
N LYS A 161 -16.25 1.07 14.67
CA LYS A 161 -16.34 0.93 16.14
C LYS A 161 -17.71 1.33 16.69
N ASP A 162 -18.35 2.26 16.02
CA ASP A 162 -19.67 2.76 16.38
C ASP A 162 -20.72 1.97 15.59
N GLU A 163 -21.39 1.02 16.26
CA GLU A 163 -22.37 0.12 15.64
C GLU A 163 -23.58 0.86 15.06
N THR A 164 -23.80 2.12 15.43
CA THR A 164 -24.86 2.95 14.86
C THR A 164 -24.51 3.51 13.49
N LYS A 165 -23.22 3.46 13.09
CA LYS A 165 -22.75 3.96 11.80
C LYS A 165 -22.70 2.84 10.76
N SER A 166 -23.20 3.13 9.58
CA SER A 166 -23.04 2.29 8.40
C SER A 166 -21.70 2.54 7.70
N MET A 167 -21.35 1.66 6.77
CA MET A 167 -20.26 1.92 5.83
C MET A 167 -20.54 3.23 5.08
N PRO A 168 -19.58 4.17 5.03
CA PRO A 168 -19.74 5.39 4.24
C PRO A 168 -19.89 5.10 2.74
N ASP A 169 -20.64 5.92 2.02
CA ASP A 169 -20.91 5.74 0.59
C ASP A 169 -19.64 5.79 -0.30
N ASP A 170 -18.55 6.39 0.19
CA ASP A 170 -17.26 6.45 -0.49
C ASP A 170 -16.30 5.32 -0.09
N ALA A 171 -16.77 4.36 0.69
CA ALA A 171 -15.98 3.22 1.18
C ALA A 171 -16.56 1.88 0.68
N VAL A 172 -15.68 0.98 0.25
CA VAL A 172 -16.08 -0.35 -0.23
C VAL A 172 -15.08 -1.41 0.23
N THR A 173 -15.56 -2.64 0.47
CA THR A 173 -14.69 -3.81 0.63
C THR A 173 -14.74 -4.66 -0.62
N THR A 174 -13.59 -4.96 -1.19
CA THR A 174 -13.48 -5.78 -2.41
C THR A 174 -12.57 -6.97 -2.19
N VAL A 175 -12.97 -8.10 -2.77
CA VAL A 175 -12.16 -9.28 -2.99
C VAL A 175 -12.07 -9.48 -4.50
N MET A 176 -10.85 -9.37 -5.03
CA MET A 176 -10.59 -9.58 -6.46
C MET A 176 -11.02 -11.00 -6.87
N GLY A 177 -11.73 -11.13 -7.98
CA GLY A 177 -12.30 -12.38 -8.49
C GLY A 177 -13.67 -12.76 -7.90
N ILE A 178 -14.22 -11.95 -6.99
CA ILE A 178 -15.47 -12.24 -6.26
C ILE A 178 -16.47 -11.09 -6.39
N ASN A 179 -16.06 -9.88 -6.01
CA ASN A 179 -16.94 -8.70 -6.00
C ASN A 179 -16.20 -7.41 -6.40
N GLU A 180 -15.15 -7.53 -7.20
CA GLU A 180 -14.40 -6.39 -7.74
C GLU A 180 -15.26 -5.42 -8.55
N ASN A 181 -16.38 -5.90 -9.10
CA ASN A 181 -17.34 -5.09 -9.86
C ASN A 181 -18.17 -4.16 -8.96
N ASP A 182 -18.19 -4.37 -7.63
CA ASP A 182 -18.84 -3.47 -6.68
C ASP A 182 -18.06 -2.14 -6.57
N TYR A 183 -16.79 -2.11 -6.98
CA TYR A 183 -16.00 -0.90 -6.94
C TYR A 183 -16.41 0.09 -8.04
N ASP A 184 -17.05 1.19 -7.65
CA ASP A 184 -17.21 2.37 -8.48
C ASP A 184 -16.04 3.36 -8.31
N PRO A 185 -15.20 3.60 -9.34
CA PRO A 185 -14.12 4.56 -9.26
C PRO A 185 -14.55 6.02 -9.07
N ARG A 186 -15.82 6.36 -9.38
CA ARG A 186 -16.37 7.72 -9.22
C ARG A 186 -16.83 8.00 -7.79
N ALA A 187 -17.33 6.99 -7.09
CA ALA A 187 -17.80 7.11 -5.71
C ALA A 187 -16.73 6.69 -4.70
N HIS A 188 -16.13 5.51 -4.88
CA HIS A 188 -15.30 4.89 -3.85
C HIS A 188 -13.88 5.45 -3.84
N ARG A 189 -13.49 5.98 -2.68
CA ARG A 189 -12.16 6.56 -2.42
C ARG A 189 -11.38 5.77 -1.38
N ILE A 190 -12.06 5.04 -0.50
CA ILE A 190 -11.46 4.19 0.53
C ILE A 190 -11.84 2.75 0.22
N ILE A 191 -10.85 1.90 0.01
CA ILE A 191 -11.07 0.51 -0.35
C ILE A 191 -10.46 -0.37 0.73
N SER A 192 -11.20 -1.35 1.23
CA SER A 192 -10.66 -2.42 2.05
C SER A 192 -10.39 -3.62 1.14
N ASN A 193 -9.16 -4.11 1.11
CA ASN A 193 -8.81 -5.34 0.39
C ASN A 193 -9.08 -6.60 1.23
N ALA A 194 -10.09 -6.52 2.10
CA ALA A 194 -10.52 -7.55 3.02
C ALA A 194 -9.37 -8.13 3.90
N SER A 195 -9.54 -9.35 4.39
CA SER A 195 -8.52 -10.11 5.11
C SER A 195 -8.00 -11.27 4.27
N CYS A 196 -6.81 -11.79 4.57
CA CYS A 196 -6.28 -12.98 3.90
C CYS A 196 -7.22 -14.19 4.00
N THR A 197 -7.87 -14.39 5.15
CA THR A 197 -8.86 -15.46 5.35
C THR A 197 -10.12 -15.23 4.52
N THR A 198 -10.62 -13.99 4.47
CA THR A 198 -11.78 -13.62 3.64
C THR A 198 -11.50 -13.90 2.17
N THR A 199 -10.33 -13.48 1.67
CA THR A 199 -9.94 -13.70 0.27
C THR A 199 -9.84 -15.19 -0.05
N CYS A 200 -9.25 -16.00 0.83
CA CYS A 200 -9.17 -17.46 0.64
C CYS A 200 -10.55 -18.12 0.62
N LEU A 201 -11.39 -17.81 1.62
CA LEU A 201 -12.69 -18.45 1.78
C LEU A 201 -13.69 -18.03 0.71
N ALA A 202 -13.69 -16.76 0.28
CA ALA A 202 -14.64 -16.25 -0.70
C ALA A 202 -14.59 -17.01 -2.03
N HIS A 203 -13.39 -17.36 -2.50
CA HIS A 203 -13.20 -18.13 -3.73
C HIS A 203 -13.73 -19.57 -3.65
N MET A 204 -13.75 -20.15 -2.45
CA MET A 204 -14.35 -21.46 -2.23
C MET A 204 -15.87 -21.38 -2.09
N MET A 205 -16.38 -20.33 -1.45
CA MET A 205 -17.81 -20.16 -1.18
C MET A 205 -18.61 -19.67 -2.38
N LYS A 206 -18.05 -18.81 -3.23
CA LYS A 206 -18.77 -18.19 -4.34
C LYS A 206 -19.39 -19.23 -5.32
N PRO A 207 -18.67 -20.26 -5.80
CA PRO A 207 -19.27 -21.29 -6.65
C PRO A 207 -20.35 -22.10 -5.94
N LEU A 208 -20.22 -22.32 -4.63
CA LEU A 208 -21.24 -23.03 -3.85
C LEU A 208 -22.54 -22.24 -3.80
N LEU A 209 -22.47 -20.92 -3.54
CA LEU A 209 -23.65 -20.05 -3.48
C LEU A 209 -24.30 -19.81 -4.84
N ASP A 210 -23.51 -19.81 -5.92
CA ASP A 210 -24.02 -19.51 -7.26
C ASP A 210 -24.65 -20.72 -7.96
N PHE A 211 -24.24 -21.95 -7.62
CA PHE A 211 -24.59 -23.15 -8.38
C PHE A 211 -25.23 -24.29 -7.58
N PHE A 212 -25.14 -24.28 -6.23
CA PHE A 212 -25.65 -25.34 -5.37
C PHE A 212 -26.64 -24.80 -4.34
#